data_AF-A0A560G1I6-F1
#
_entry.id   AF-A0A560G1I6-F1
#
_cell.length_a   1.000
_cell.length_b   1.000
_cell.length_c   1.000
_cell.angle_alpha   90.00
_cell.angle_beta   90.00
_cell.angle_gamma   90.00
#
_symmetry.space_group_name_H-M   'P 1'
#
loop_
_entity.id
_entity.type
_entity.pdbx_description
1 polymer ?
#
loop_
_entity_poly.entity_id
_entity_poly.type
_entity_poly.pdbx_seq_one_letter_code
_entity_poly.pdbx_strand_id
1 'polypeptide(L)'
;MRRIILSFFASILLASPVALAAEGKHYSDPAAAAKVCKSPVVWVNPASAIYHLQGSRYYGTTKDGFYMCQKAAESAGNRQAESR
;
A
#
# COMPACT_ATOMS: atom_id res chain seq x y z
N MET A 1 -46.97 19.66 17.30
CA MET A 1 -47.45 18.71 16.27
C MET A 1 -46.23 17.96 15.72
N ARG A 2 -46.24 16.63 15.84
CA ARG A 2 -45.21 15.66 15.44
C ARG A 2 -45.02 15.61 13.92
N ARG A 3 -43.78 15.65 13.42
CA ARG A 3 -43.33 14.95 12.20
C ARG A 3 -41.82 14.67 12.30
N ILE A 4 -41.44 13.52 12.85
CA ILE A 4 -40.05 13.01 12.74
C ILE A 4 -40.05 11.98 11.61
N ILE A 5 -39.38 12.34 10.52
CA ILE A 5 -39.23 11.53 9.31
C ILE A 5 -38.14 10.48 9.57
N LEU A 6 -38.54 9.21 9.57
CA LEU A 6 -37.64 8.05 9.55
C LEU A 6 -36.81 8.10 8.27
N SER A 7 -35.54 8.50 8.38
CA SER A 7 -34.59 8.52 7.27
C SER A 7 -33.74 7.26 7.32
N PHE A 8 -33.85 6.45 6.28
CA PHE A 8 -33.00 5.29 5.99
C PHE A 8 -31.52 5.71 6.01
N PHE A 9 -30.76 5.27 7.01
CA PHE A 9 -29.30 5.38 7.01
C PHE A 9 -28.72 4.39 5.98
N ALA A 10 -28.51 4.87 4.76
CA ALA A 10 -27.61 4.21 3.81
C ALA A 10 -26.17 4.42 4.30
N SER A 11 -25.64 3.46 5.06
CA SER A 11 -24.25 3.47 5.52
C SER A 11 -23.30 3.24 4.35
N ILE A 12 -22.87 4.32 3.72
CA ILE A 12 -21.74 4.33 2.80
C ILE A 12 -20.48 4.14 3.66
N LEU A 13 -19.79 3.01 3.50
CA LEU A 13 -18.43 2.77 4.01
C LEU A 13 -17.47 3.76 3.31
N LEU A 14 -17.40 4.98 3.82
CA LEU A 14 -16.41 5.96 3.41
C LEU A 14 -15.02 5.46 3.84
N ALA A 15 -14.25 4.94 2.90
CA ALA A 15 -12.83 4.71 3.10
C ALA A 15 -12.17 6.07 3.43
N SER A 16 -11.62 6.21 4.63
CA SER A 16 -11.02 7.45 5.09
C SER A 16 -9.84 7.88 4.19
N PRO A 17 -9.72 9.18 3.84
CA PRO A 17 -8.64 9.68 2.99
C PRO A 17 -7.24 9.41 3.57
N VAL A 18 -7.13 9.31 4.90
CA VAL A 18 -5.89 8.94 5.60
C VAL A 18 -5.41 7.53 5.23
N ALA A 19 -6.32 6.58 5.05
CA ALA A 19 -5.96 5.21 4.70
C ALA A 19 -5.39 5.13 3.29
N LEU A 20 -5.98 5.86 2.33
CA LEU A 20 -5.48 5.95 0.96
C LEU A 20 -4.09 6.59 0.91
N ALA A 21 -3.89 7.69 1.66
CA ALA A 21 -2.59 8.36 1.72
C ALA A 21 -1.51 7.49 2.39
N ALA A 22 -1.89 6.62 3.32
CA ALA A 22 -0.94 5.72 3.99
C ALA A 22 -0.44 4.61 3.07
N GLU A 23 -1.28 4.05 2.19
CA GLU A 23 -0.86 2.99 1.25
C GLU A 23 0.25 3.44 0.28
N GLY A 24 0.35 4.74 -0.01
CA GLY A 24 1.39 5.33 -0.86
C GLY A 24 2.69 5.70 -0.14
N LYS A 25 2.82 5.44 1.16
CA LYS A 25 4.02 5.83 1.92
C LYS A 25 5.17 4.85 1.69
N HIS A 26 6.39 5.36 1.85
CA HIS A 26 7.60 4.55 1.97
C HIS A 26 7.80 4.17 3.44
N TYR A 27 8.12 2.91 3.68
CA TYR A 27 8.32 2.36 5.01
C TYR A 27 9.71 1.74 5.13
N SER A 28 10.34 1.88 6.30
CA SER A 28 11.61 1.21 6.63
C SER A 28 11.42 -0.18 7.24
N ASP A 29 10.20 -0.50 7.68
CA ASP A 29 9.82 -1.76 8.34
C ASP A 29 8.64 -2.42 7.60
N PRO A 30 8.75 -3.70 7.20
CA PRO A 30 7.66 -4.37 6.49
C PRO A 30 6.44 -4.60 7.39
N ALA A 31 6.60 -4.72 8.71
CA ALA A 31 5.46 -4.89 9.62
C ALA A 31 4.60 -3.62 9.73
N ALA A 32 5.23 -2.44 9.74
CA ALA A 32 4.53 -1.16 9.65
C ALA A 32 3.76 -1.02 8.33
N ALA A 33 4.36 -1.40 7.20
CA ALA A 33 3.68 -1.40 5.90
C ALA A 33 2.49 -2.37 5.89
N ALA A 34 2.66 -3.58 6.42
CA ALA A 34 1.62 -4.62 6.43
C ALA A 34 0.34 -4.22 7.19
N LYS A 35 0.43 -3.31 8.17
CA LYS A 35 -0.75 -2.78 8.89
C LYS A 35 -1.65 -1.91 8.02
N VAL A 36 -1.11 -1.38 6.92
CA VAL A 36 -1.79 -0.41 6.06
C VAL A 36 -2.09 -1.02 4.69
N CYS A 37 -1.15 -1.79 4.15
CA CYS A 37 -1.26 -2.32 2.81
C CYS A 37 -2.39 -3.36 2.68
N LYS A 38 -3.32 -3.08 1.78
CA LYS A 38 -4.33 -4.05 1.33
C LYS A 38 -3.79 -4.99 0.24
N SER A 39 -2.68 -4.62 -0.39
CA SER A 39 -1.92 -5.45 -1.32
C SER A 39 -0.66 -6.01 -0.64
N PRO A 40 0.06 -6.97 -1.25
CA PRO A 40 1.34 -7.42 -0.72
C PRO A 40 2.29 -6.25 -0.44
N VAL A 41 3.08 -6.37 0.63
CA VAL A 41 4.20 -5.46 0.89
C VAL A 41 5.34 -5.86 -0.04
N VAL A 42 5.87 -4.89 -0.76
CA VAL A 42 6.99 -5.07 -1.69
C VAL A 42 8.19 -4.27 -1.23
N TRP A 43 9.37 -4.73 -1.59
CA TRP A 43 10.61 -3.98 -1.46
C TRP A 43 10.93 -3.27 -2.77
N VAL A 44 10.95 -1.94 -2.77
CA VAL A 44 11.26 -1.13 -3.96
C VAL A 44 12.74 -0.74 -3.92
N ASN A 45 13.44 -0.96 -5.04
CA ASN A 45 14.73 -0.36 -5.31
C ASN A 45 14.53 0.92 -6.14
N PRO A 46 14.73 2.12 -5.56
CA PRO A 46 14.49 3.38 -6.27
C PRO A 46 15.46 3.61 -7.43
N ALA A 47 16.68 3.07 -7.38
CA ALA A 47 17.68 3.28 -8.43
C ALA A 47 17.27 2.62 -9.75
N SER A 48 16.52 1.52 -9.70
CA SER A 48 16.09 0.78 -10.88
C SER A 48 14.58 0.82 -11.13
N ALA A 49 13.80 1.43 -10.23
CA ALA A 49 12.33 1.37 -10.21
C ALA A 49 11.79 -0.07 -10.29
N ILE A 50 12.51 -1.02 -9.68
CA ILE A 50 12.11 -2.43 -9.61
C ILE A 50 11.66 -2.75 -8.20
N TYR A 51 10.52 -3.43 -8.06
CA TYR A 51 10.07 -3.97 -6.79
C TYR A 51 10.19 -5.49 -6.72
N HIS A 52 10.39 -5.98 -5.51
CA HIS A 52 10.56 -7.39 -5.19
C HIS A 52 9.47 -7.81 -4.20
N LEU A 53 8.83 -8.96 -4.46
CA LEU A 53 7.88 -9.57 -3.52
C LEU A 53 8.60 -10.20 -2.34
N GLN A 54 7.88 -10.37 -1.22
CA GLN A 54 8.34 -11.16 -0.09
C GLN A 54 8.72 -12.58 -0.54
N GLY A 55 9.84 -13.08 -0.05
CA GLY A 55 10.42 -14.37 -0.46
C GLY A 55 11.43 -14.27 -1.61
N SER A 56 11.50 -13.13 -2.32
CA SER A 56 12.59 -12.86 -3.25
C SER A 56 13.92 -12.68 -2.52
N ARG A 57 15.02 -13.19 -3.11
CA ARG A 57 16.39 -12.96 -2.62
C ARG A 57 16.79 -11.48 -2.51
N TYR A 58 16.04 -10.57 -3.15
CA TYR A 58 16.31 -9.13 -3.15
C TYR A 58 15.36 -8.33 -2.25
N TYR A 59 14.47 -9.00 -1.51
CA TYR A 59 13.56 -8.33 -0.58
C TYR A 59 14.33 -7.78 0.63
N GLY A 60 14.33 -6.47 0.83
CA GLY A 60 14.96 -5.82 2.00
C GLY A 60 16.48 -5.66 1.92
N THR A 61 17.10 -5.75 0.75
CA THR A 61 18.58 -5.92 0.65
C THR A 61 19.37 -4.66 0.32
N THR A 62 18.76 -3.66 -0.31
CA THR A 62 19.45 -2.45 -0.79
C THR A 62 19.41 -1.31 0.22
N LYS A 63 20.52 -0.60 0.46
CA LYS A 63 20.55 0.48 1.47
C LYS A 63 19.47 1.55 1.27
N ASP A 64 19.23 1.93 0.02
CA ASP A 64 18.30 3.02 -0.32
C ASP A 64 16.89 2.50 -0.65
N GLY A 65 16.64 1.20 -0.48
CA GLY A 65 15.33 0.61 -0.73
C GLY A 65 14.33 0.91 0.39
N PHE A 66 13.06 0.71 0.08
CA PHE A 66 11.97 0.90 1.03
C PHE A 66 10.82 -0.06 0.77
N TYR A 67 10.03 -0.31 1.81
CA TYR A 67 8.79 -1.07 1.69
C TYR A 67 7.66 -0.16 1.23
N MET A 68 6.79 -0.70 0.37
CA MET A 68 5.60 -0.01 -0.14
C MET A 68 4.51 -1.04 -0.40
N CYS A 69 3.25 -0.60 -0.48
CA CYS A 69 2.18 -1.47 -0.95
C CYS A 69 2.34 -1.74 -2.44
N GLN A 70 2.29 -3.00 -2.89
CA GLN A 70 2.44 -3.38 -4.30
C GLN A 70 1.62 -2.49 -5.25
N LYS A 71 0.33 -2.26 -4.94
CA LYS A 71 -0.54 -1.42 -5.79
C LYS A 71 -0.07 0.02 -5.90
N ALA A 72 0.48 0.55 -4.81
CA ALA A 72 1.04 1.89 -4.81
C ALA A 72 2.39 1.94 -5.56
N ALA A 73 3.21 0.90 -5.44
CA ALA A 73 4.46 0.78 -6.21
C ALA A 73 4.18 0.71 -7.72
N GLU A 74 3.21 -0.10 -8.14
CA GLU A 74 2.72 -0.18 -9.52
C GLU A 74 2.20 1.18 -10.02
N SER A 75 1.38 1.86 -9.20
CA SER A 75 0.85 3.19 -9.52
C SER A 75 1.94 4.26 -9.61
N ALA A 76 3.03 4.10 -8.87
CA ALA A 76 4.22 4.95 -8.93
C ALA A 76 5.16 4.58 -10.10
N GLY A 77 4.78 3.65 -10.97
CA GLY A 77 5.55 3.26 -12.15
C GLY A 77 6.66 2.24 -11.90
N ASN A 78 6.73 1.65 -10.70
CA ASN A 78 7.69 0.59 -10.41
C ASN A 78 7.27 -0.72 -11.10
N ARG A 79 8.25 -1.47 -11.57
CA ARG A 79 8.06 -2.73 -12.29
C ARG A 79 8.40 -3.90 -11.37
N GLN A 80 7.66 -4.99 -11.49
CA GLN A 80 8.02 -6.22 -10.78
C GLN A 80 9.34 -6.77 -11.31
N ALA A 81 10.19 -7.29 -10.42
CA ALA A 81 11.35 -8.07 -10.82
C ALA A 81 10.92 -9.29 -11.64
N GLU A 82 11.60 -9.54 -12.77
CA GLU A 82 11.39 -10.75 -13.56
C GLU A 82 11.72 -11.99 -12.72
N SER A 83 10.91 -13.04 -12.86
CA SER A 83 11.21 -14.37 -12.33
C SER A 83 12.42 -14.93 -13.07
N ARG A 84 13.57 -15.04 -12.39
CA ARG A 84 14.64 -15.96 -12.80
C ARG A 84 14.57 -17.23 -11.97
#